data_AF-A0A0C3PUD4-F1
#
_entry.id   AF-A0A0C3PUD4-F1
#
_cell.length_a   1.000
_cell.length_b   1.000
_cell.length_c   1.000
_cell.angle_alpha   90.00
_cell.angle_beta   90.00
_cell.angle_gamma   90.00
#
_symmetry.space_group_name_H-M   'P 1'
#
loop_
_entity.id
_entity.type
_entity.pdbx_description
1 polymer ?
#
loop_
_entity_poly.entity_id
_entity_poly.type
_entity_poly.pdbx_seq_one_letter_code
_entity_poly.pdbx_strand_id
1 'polypeptide(L)'
;MQPTFNPDTSAWNDVIIFDRFSVNSGKPILRGDIVSLRDPIRYKRTIVKRVVAVSGDVVKTLPPYLQPEVLIPEGHIWVEGDEPFHSLDSNSFGPIPLALVDAKLRYIVWPLHRLGSSRRPETIARERQQQSRVTKVPSTSCHNSGVTQSSDS
;
A
#
# COMPACT_ATOMS: atom_id res chain seq x y z
N MET A 1 5.53 -9.51 -9.84
CA MET A 1 6.18 -8.22 -9.51
C MET A 1 7.25 -7.87 -10.55
N GLN A 2 6.99 -8.07 -11.84
CA GLN A 2 7.78 -7.43 -12.89
C GLN A 2 7.28 -5.98 -13.04
N PRO A 3 8.13 -4.96 -13.28
CA PRO A 3 9.59 -4.94 -13.45
C PRO A 3 10.38 -4.58 -12.18
N THR A 4 9.71 -4.32 -11.04
CA THR A 4 10.38 -3.95 -9.77
C THR A 4 11.28 -5.08 -9.25
N PHE A 5 10.81 -6.33 -9.42
CA PHE A 5 11.55 -7.55 -9.19
C PHE A 5 11.62 -8.36 -10.49
N ASN A 6 12.83 -8.53 -11.00
CA ASN A 6 13.20 -9.30 -12.20
C ASN A 6 12.77 -8.70 -13.57
N PRO A 7 13.38 -7.57 -14.02
CA PRO A 7 12.98 -6.89 -15.25
C PRO A 7 13.28 -7.65 -16.55
N ASP A 8 14.09 -8.71 -16.53
CA ASP A 8 14.42 -9.51 -17.73
C ASP A 8 14.60 -10.98 -17.37
N THR A 9 14.46 -11.84 -18.38
CA THR A 9 14.58 -13.32 -18.40
C THR A 9 15.95 -13.87 -17.96
N SER A 10 16.54 -13.32 -16.90
CA SER A 10 17.80 -13.78 -16.32
C SER A 10 17.54 -14.74 -15.17
N ALA A 11 18.22 -15.87 -15.17
CA ALA A 11 18.09 -16.98 -14.21
C ALA A 11 18.56 -16.66 -12.76
N TRP A 12 18.65 -15.38 -12.39
CA TRP A 12 19.17 -14.93 -11.12
C TRP A 12 18.09 -14.19 -10.33
N ASN A 13 17.68 -14.76 -9.20
CA ASN A 13 16.65 -14.21 -8.35
C ASN A 13 17.12 -12.92 -7.66
N ASP A 14 16.33 -11.84 -7.73
CA ASP A 14 16.59 -10.62 -6.95
C ASP A 14 16.59 -10.94 -5.45
N VAL A 15 17.61 -10.50 -4.71
CA VAL A 15 17.71 -10.70 -3.26
C VAL A 15 17.25 -9.44 -2.54
N ILE A 16 16.22 -9.60 -1.72
CA ILE A 16 15.58 -8.52 -0.96
C ILE A 16 15.64 -8.75 0.54
N ILE A 17 15.84 -7.65 1.28
CA ILE A 17 15.74 -7.65 2.74
C ILE A 17 14.40 -7.03 3.15
N PHE A 18 13.60 -7.86 3.81
CA PHE A 18 12.41 -7.45 4.51
C PHE A 18 12.73 -7.13 5.98
N ASP A 19 12.26 -5.99 6.45
CA ASP A 19 12.32 -5.58 7.84
C ASP A 19 10.98 -5.93 8.53
N ARG A 20 11.02 -6.98 9.35
CA ARG A 20 9.89 -7.40 10.19
C ARG A 20 9.78 -6.59 11.48
N PHE A 21 10.91 -6.12 12.00
CA PHE A 21 10.97 -5.40 13.27
C PHE A 21 10.29 -4.03 13.18
N SER A 22 10.45 -3.33 12.05
CA SER A 22 9.82 -2.03 11.83
C SER A 22 8.28 -2.10 11.84
N VAL A 23 7.69 -3.18 11.34
CA VAL A 23 6.23 -3.40 11.37
C VAL A 23 5.76 -3.69 12.81
N ASN A 24 6.46 -4.59 13.52
CA ASN A 24 6.12 -4.93 14.90
C ASN A 24 6.34 -3.78 15.90
N SER A 25 7.21 -2.82 15.56
CA SER A 25 7.47 -1.62 16.38
C SER A 25 6.43 -0.51 16.18
N GLY A 26 5.39 -0.74 15.37
CA GLY A 26 4.33 0.23 15.12
C GLY A 26 4.72 1.39 14.22
N LYS A 27 5.77 1.26 13.39
CA LYS A 27 6.08 2.31 12.42
C LYS A 27 4.96 2.42 11.39
N PRO A 28 4.60 3.66 10.97
CA PRO A 28 3.55 3.85 9.99
C PRO A 28 3.94 3.24 8.65
N ILE A 29 3.01 2.50 8.05
CA ILE A 29 3.06 2.10 6.65
C ILE A 29 2.65 3.31 5.81
N LEU A 30 3.47 3.65 4.82
CA LEU A 30 3.28 4.78 3.95
C LEU A 30 2.88 4.32 2.55
N ARG A 31 2.25 5.23 1.78
CA ARG A 31 2.02 5.01 0.35
C ARG A 31 3.36 4.79 -0.36
N GLY A 32 3.36 3.88 -1.34
CA GLY A 32 4.53 3.49 -2.11
C GLY A 32 5.38 2.40 -1.47
N ASP A 33 5.18 2.10 -0.18
CA ASP A 33 5.89 1.01 0.51
C ASP A 33 5.60 -0.33 -0.15
N ILE A 34 6.61 -1.20 -0.18
CA ILE A 34 6.43 -2.60 -0.60
C ILE A 34 6.35 -3.44 0.66
N VAL A 35 5.26 -4.19 0.80
CA VAL A 35 4.97 -4.98 1.98
C VAL A 35 4.79 -6.45 1.62
N SER A 36 5.24 -7.30 2.54
CA SER A 36 4.97 -8.72 2.57
C SER A 36 3.78 -8.94 3.48
N LEU A 37 2.73 -9.59 2.99
CA LEU A 37 1.50 -9.81 3.72
C LEU A 37 1.01 -11.25 3.57
N ARG A 38 0.33 -11.77 4.58
CA ARG A 38 -0.32 -13.07 4.52
C ARG A 38 -1.53 -13.00 3.60
N ASP A 39 -1.60 -13.90 2.63
CA ASP A 39 -2.68 -13.95 1.67
C ASP A 39 -4.03 -14.16 2.41
N PRO A 40 -4.98 -13.22 2.29
CA PRO A 40 -6.26 -13.29 3.01
C PRO A 40 -7.15 -14.44 2.50
N ILE A 41 -6.95 -14.88 1.26
CA ILE A 41 -7.71 -15.97 0.63
C ILE A 41 -6.98 -17.30 0.85
N ARG A 42 -5.64 -17.32 0.79
CA ARG A 42 -4.81 -18.52 0.96
C ARG A 42 -3.89 -18.41 2.17
N TYR A 43 -4.43 -18.68 3.36
CA TYR A 43 -3.81 -18.54 4.68
C TYR A 43 -2.39 -19.12 4.92
N LYS A 44 -1.85 -19.97 4.02
CA LYS A 44 -0.48 -20.51 4.09
C LYS A 44 0.53 -19.84 3.16
N ARG A 45 0.12 -18.82 2.41
CA ARG A 45 0.98 -18.12 1.45
C ARG A 45 1.19 -16.68 1.88
N THR A 46 2.38 -16.18 1.55
CA THR A 46 2.74 -14.78 1.74
C THR A 46 2.89 -14.16 0.36
N ILE A 47 2.33 -12.97 0.17
CA ILE A 47 2.38 -12.22 -1.08
C ILE A 47 3.09 -10.90 -0.85
N VAL A 48 3.83 -10.45 -1.85
CA VAL A 48 4.52 -9.16 -1.84
C VAL A 48 3.78 -8.21 -2.76
N LYS A 49 3.34 -7.07 -2.21
CA LYS A 49 2.52 -6.08 -2.90
C LYS A 49 2.95 -4.67 -2.54
N ARG A 50 2.54 -3.70 -3.35
CA ARG A 50 2.80 -2.28 -3.09
C ARG A 50 1.59 -1.62 -2.45
N VAL A 51 1.83 -0.81 -1.43
CA VAL A 51 0.83 0.02 -0.77
C VAL A 51 0.50 1.20 -1.67
N VAL A 52 -0.75 1.26 -2.14
CA VAL A 52 -1.25 2.36 -2.97
C VAL A 52 -1.93 3.41 -2.09
N ALA A 53 -2.76 2.97 -1.15
CA ALA A 53 -3.51 3.84 -0.25
C ALA A 53 -3.48 3.31 1.20
N VAL A 54 -3.61 4.23 2.16
CA VAL A 54 -3.62 3.96 3.61
C VAL A 54 -4.93 4.47 4.22
N SER A 55 -5.15 4.23 5.50
CA SER A 55 -6.36 4.66 6.23
C SER A 55 -6.73 6.13 5.98
N GLY A 56 -8.01 6.37 5.70
CA GLY A 56 -8.56 7.71 5.42
C GLY A 56 -8.42 8.18 3.96
N ASP A 57 -7.77 7.38 3.12
CA ASP A 57 -7.67 7.65 1.69
C ASP A 57 -8.89 7.12 0.93
N VAL A 58 -9.22 7.74 -0.20
CA VAL A 58 -10.16 7.21 -1.19
C VAL A 58 -9.37 6.77 -2.42
N VAL A 59 -9.52 5.52 -2.83
CA VAL A 59 -8.85 4.96 -4.01
C VAL A 59 -9.87 4.67 -5.10
N LYS A 60 -9.58 5.10 -6.34
CA LYS A 60 -10.30 4.64 -7.53
C LYS A 60 -9.89 3.21 -7.82
N THR A 61 -10.82 2.27 -7.79
CA THR A 61 -10.54 0.84 -7.98
C THR A 61 -10.39 0.49 -9.46
N LEU A 62 -9.86 -0.69 -9.73
CA LEU A 62 -9.84 -1.30 -11.06
C LEU A 62 -10.81 -2.49 -11.10
N PRO A 63 -11.34 -2.84 -12.28
CA PRO A 63 -12.01 -4.12 -12.49
C PRO A 63 -11.10 -5.28 -12.03
N PRO A 64 -11.63 -6.33 -11.38
CA PRO A 64 -13.05 -6.69 -11.27
C PRO A 64 -13.78 -6.13 -10.03
N TYR A 65 -13.21 -5.16 -9.31
CA TYR A 65 -13.85 -4.63 -8.11
C TYR A 65 -15.18 -3.92 -8.44
N LEU A 66 -16.21 -4.15 -7.62
CA LEU A 66 -17.58 -3.73 -7.95
C LEU A 66 -17.80 -2.21 -7.81
N GLN A 67 -17.20 -1.61 -6.78
CA GLN A 67 -17.35 -0.18 -6.50
C GLN A 67 -16.22 0.60 -7.18
N PRO A 68 -16.50 1.70 -7.91
CA PRO A 68 -15.47 2.47 -8.61
C PRO A 68 -14.50 3.19 -7.66
N GLU A 69 -14.92 3.45 -6.43
CA GLU A 69 -14.11 4.12 -5.40
C GLU A 69 -14.35 3.46 -4.04
N VAL A 70 -13.29 3.41 -3.22
CA VAL A 70 -13.33 2.84 -1.88
C VAL A 70 -12.60 3.77 -0.91
N LEU A 71 -13.28 4.12 0.18
CA LEU A 71 -12.66 4.73 1.36
C LEU A 71 -11.95 3.65 2.17
N ILE A 72 -10.65 3.84 2.44
CA ILE A 72 -9.85 2.91 3.20
C ILE A 72 -10.14 3.08 4.70
N PRO A 73 -10.66 2.03 5.37
CA PRO A 73 -10.96 2.10 6.79
C PRO A 73 -9.70 2.30 7.64
N GLU A 74 -9.89 2.72 8.89
CA GLU A 74 -8.82 2.74 9.87
C GLU A 74 -8.22 1.34 10.07
N GLY A 75 -6.90 1.30 10.23
CA GLY A 75 -6.17 0.03 10.38
C GLY A 75 -6.09 -0.81 9.10
N HIS A 76 -6.53 -0.29 7.95
CA HIS A 76 -6.49 -0.98 6.65
C HIS A 76 -5.60 -0.26 5.63
N ILE A 77 -5.16 -1.02 4.64
CA ILE A 77 -4.38 -0.55 3.49
C ILE A 77 -4.96 -1.10 2.19
N TRP A 78 -4.77 -0.37 1.10
CA TRP A 78 -5.01 -0.85 -0.26
C TRP A 78 -3.67 -1.17 -0.92
N VAL A 79 -3.54 -2.42 -1.36
CA VAL A 79 -2.32 -2.93 -2.00
C VAL A 79 -2.60 -3.43 -3.42
N GLU A 80 -1.70 -3.10 -4.35
CA GLU A 80 -1.76 -3.54 -5.74
C GLU A 80 -0.46 -4.24 -6.14
N GLY A 81 -0.57 -5.17 -7.10
CA GLY A 81 0.61 -5.82 -7.67
C GLY A 81 1.28 -4.93 -8.71
N ASP A 82 2.61 -5.04 -8.86
CA ASP A 82 3.33 -4.37 -9.95
C ASP A 82 3.11 -5.05 -11.32
N GLU A 83 2.58 -6.28 -11.32
CA GLU A 83 2.23 -7.06 -12.52
C GLU A 83 0.71 -7.34 -12.57
N PRO A 84 -0.03 -6.81 -13.56
CA PRO A 84 -1.49 -6.94 -13.65
C PRO A 84 -2.01 -8.36 -13.81
N PHE A 85 -1.26 -9.27 -14.44
CA PHE A 85 -1.84 -10.50 -14.99
C PHE A 85 -1.71 -11.77 -14.15
N HIS A 86 -0.94 -11.77 -13.05
CA HIS A 86 -0.62 -13.02 -12.34
C HIS A 86 -0.82 -13.01 -10.82
N SER A 87 -1.33 -11.95 -10.20
CA SER A 87 -1.43 -11.93 -8.74
C SER A 87 -2.66 -11.21 -8.20
N LEU A 88 -3.49 -11.93 -7.42
CA LEU A 88 -4.61 -11.36 -6.66
C LEU A 88 -4.15 -10.17 -5.82
N ASP A 89 -4.91 -9.09 -5.84
CA ASP A 89 -4.64 -7.85 -5.11
C ASP A 89 -5.94 -7.23 -4.56
N SER A 90 -5.87 -6.00 -4.06
CA SER A 90 -7.03 -5.35 -3.41
C SER A 90 -8.19 -5.10 -4.38
N ASN A 91 -7.95 -5.06 -5.69
CA ASN A 91 -9.03 -5.01 -6.67
C ASN A 91 -9.83 -6.34 -6.73
N SER A 92 -9.34 -7.40 -6.11
CA SER A 92 -10.04 -8.70 -6.00
C SER A 92 -10.69 -8.91 -4.62
N PHE A 93 -10.01 -8.56 -3.53
CA PHE A 93 -10.47 -8.85 -2.15
C PHE A 93 -10.80 -7.60 -1.31
N GLY A 94 -10.52 -6.40 -1.79
CA GLY A 94 -10.75 -5.14 -1.07
C GLY A 94 -9.61 -4.71 -0.14
N PRO A 95 -9.87 -3.78 0.80
CA PRO A 95 -8.88 -3.31 1.76
C PRO A 95 -8.38 -4.45 2.68
N ILE A 96 -7.09 -4.46 2.99
CA ILE A 96 -6.48 -5.46 3.87
C ILE A 96 -6.18 -4.85 5.24
N PRO A 97 -6.49 -5.54 6.36
CA PRO A 97 -6.06 -5.11 7.68
C PRO A 97 -4.53 -5.13 7.81
N LEU A 98 -3.96 -4.11 8.45
CA LEU A 98 -2.54 -4.00 8.73
C LEU A 98 -2.00 -5.20 9.53
N ALA A 99 -2.84 -5.88 10.29
CA ALA A 99 -2.49 -7.09 11.03
C ALA A 99 -2.03 -8.26 10.13
N LEU A 100 -2.36 -8.24 8.83
CA LEU A 100 -1.87 -9.24 7.88
C LEU A 100 -0.49 -8.90 7.29
N VAL A 101 0.03 -7.70 7.54
CA VAL A 101 1.37 -7.28 7.11
C VAL A 101 2.41 -7.92 8.01
N ASP A 102 3.28 -8.75 7.44
CA ASP A 102 4.38 -9.43 8.16
C ASP A 102 5.68 -8.63 8.09
N ALA A 103 5.93 -7.92 6.98
CA ALA A 103 7.17 -7.18 6.80
C ALA A 103 7.08 -6.04 5.80
N LYS A 104 7.98 -5.06 5.92
CA LYS A 104 8.18 -3.98 4.95
C LYS A 104 9.53 -4.16 4.26
N LEU A 105 9.57 -3.99 2.94
CA LEU A 105 10.83 -4.02 2.18
C LEU A 105 11.72 -2.85 2.62
N ARG A 106 12.98 -3.14 2.94
CA ARG A 106 13.94 -2.13 3.38
C ARG A 106 15.05 -1.87 2.37
N TYR A 107 15.61 -2.93 1.77
CA TYR A 107 16.71 -2.82 0.80
C TYR A 107 16.61 -3.89 -0.29
N ILE A 108 17.03 -3.51 -1.51
CA ILE A 108 17.32 -4.45 -2.61
C ILE A 108 18.83 -4.66 -2.58
N VAL A 109 19.28 -5.89 -2.32
CA VAL A 109 20.69 -6.20 -2.03
C VAL A 109 21.43 -6.70 -3.26
N TRP A 110 20.71 -7.34 -4.18
CA TRP A 110 21.29 -7.91 -5.39
C TRP A 110 20.34 -7.72 -6.59
N PRO A 111 20.85 -7.44 -7.80
CA PRO A 111 22.26 -7.34 -8.20
C PRO A 111 23.01 -6.08 -7.70
N LEU A 112 24.34 -6.20 -7.53
CA LEU A 112 25.21 -5.20 -6.89
C LEU A 112 25.20 -3.81 -7.56
N HIS A 113 24.85 -3.71 -8.84
CA HIS A 113 24.62 -2.43 -9.53
C HIS A 113 23.32 -1.73 -9.10
N ARG A 114 22.49 -2.39 -8.28
CA ARG A 114 21.24 -1.90 -7.70
C ARG A 114 21.33 -1.69 -6.19
N LEU A 115 22.52 -1.82 -5.62
CA LEU A 115 22.76 -1.60 -4.19
C LEU A 115 22.44 -0.13 -3.86
N GLY A 116 21.28 0.12 -3.26
CA GLY A 116 20.80 1.47 -2.97
C GLY A 116 19.37 1.49 -2.44
N SER A 117 18.91 2.66 -1.97
CA SER A 117 17.52 2.88 -1.57
C SER A 117 16.59 2.49 -2.73
N SER A 118 15.50 1.76 -2.44
CA SER A 118 14.63 1.07 -3.40
C SER A 118 13.77 1.99 -4.30
N ARG A 119 14.21 3.22 -4.59
CA ARG A 119 13.51 4.23 -5.39
C ARG A 119 14.11 4.32 -6.79
N ARG A 120 13.63 3.49 -7.72
CA ARG A 120 13.95 3.64 -9.15
C ARG A 120 13.06 4.72 -9.81
N PRO A 121 13.53 5.42 -10.86
CA PRO A 121 12.72 6.35 -11.66
C PRO A 121 11.47 5.72 -12.29
N GLU A 122 11.58 4.48 -12.78
CA GLU A 122 10.45 3.72 -13.32
C GLU A 122 9.39 3.40 -12.25
N THR A 123 9.84 3.08 -11.04
CA THR A 123 8.96 2.92 -9.87
C THR A 123 8.30 4.25 -9.52
N ILE A 124 9.00 5.38 -9.63
CA ILE A 124 8.45 6.72 -9.37
C ILE A 124 7.35 7.09 -10.37
N ALA A 125 7.53 6.79 -11.66
CA ALA A 125 6.50 7.06 -12.67
C ALA A 125 5.22 6.26 -12.42
N ARG A 126 5.35 4.97 -12.06
CA ARG A 126 4.21 4.10 -11.72
C ARG A 126 3.58 4.47 -10.39
N GLU A 127 4.39 4.83 -9.41
CA GLU A 127 3.94 5.36 -8.12
C GLU A 127 3.11 6.62 -8.34
N ARG A 128 3.52 7.53 -9.22
CA ARG A 128 2.70 8.70 -9.60
C ARG A 128 1.39 8.30 -10.28
N GLN A 129 1.39 7.30 -11.15
CA GLN A 129 0.17 6.80 -11.79
C GLN A 129 -0.79 6.10 -10.81
N GLN A 130 -0.25 5.37 -9.83
CA GLN A 130 -1.06 4.73 -8.79
C GLN A 130 -1.56 5.76 -7.77
N GLN A 131 -0.72 6.74 -7.39
CA GLN A 131 -1.08 7.79 -6.45
C GLN A 131 -2.06 8.81 -7.04
N SER A 132 -2.08 9.02 -8.36
CA SER A 132 -3.09 9.88 -8.99
C SER A 132 -4.52 9.33 -8.85
N ARG A 133 -4.67 8.03 -8.57
CA ARG A 133 -5.95 7.38 -8.26
C ARG A 133 -6.37 7.53 -6.80
N VAL A 134 -5.55 8.16 -5.95
CA VAL A 134 -5.80 8.25 -4.51
C VAL A 134 -6.06 9.69 -4.10
N THR A 135 -7.28 9.98 -3.68
CA THR A 135 -7.69 11.27 -3.10
C THR A 135 -7.74 11.16 -1.58
N LYS A 136 -7.44 12.25 -0.87
CA LYS A 136 -7.62 12.33 0.58
C LYS A 136 -9.05 12.79 0.85
N VAL A 137 -9.75 12.18 1.80
CA VAL A 137 -11.02 12.75 2.26
C VAL A 137 -10.73 14.13 2.84
N PRO A 138 -11.43 15.20 2.40
CA PRO A 138 -11.28 16.51 3.02
C PRO A 138 -11.67 16.38 4.49
N SER A 139 -10.72 16.67 5.38
CA SER A 139 -11.00 16.73 6.81
C SER A 139 -11.98 17.86 7.04
N THR A 140 -13.26 17.56 7.18
CA THR A 140 -14.23 18.52 7.71
C THR A 140 -13.84 18.78 9.15
N SER A 141 -13.15 19.89 9.42
CA SER A 141 -12.97 20.35 10.79
C SER A 141 -14.35 20.70 11.32
N CYS A 142 -14.92 19.84 12.15
CA CYS A 142 -16.09 20.19 12.95
C CYS A 142 -15.64 21.25 13.98
N HIS A 143 -15.67 22.51 13.58
CA HIS A 143 -15.62 23.63 14.50
C HIS A 143 -16.94 23.61 15.27
N ASN A 144 -16.88 23.16 16.53
CA ASN A 144 -17.99 23.18 17.45
C ASN A 144 -18.19 24.63 17.91
N SER A 145 -19.06 25.39 17.23
CA SER A 145 -19.51 26.70 17.71
C SER A 145 -20.41 26.47 18.92
N GLY A 146 -19.85 26.67 20.11
CA GLY A 146 -20.57 26.68 21.37
C GLY A 146 -21.69 27.73 21.34
N VAL A 147 -22.93 27.26 21.45
CA VAL A 147 -24.11 28.07 21.70
C VAL A 147 -24.06 28.52 23.15
N THR A 148 -23.61 29.75 23.42
CA THR A 148 -23.85 30.41 24.72
C THR A 148 -25.25 30.96 24.71
N GLN A 149 -26.16 30.30 25.45
CA GLN A 149 -27.50 30.78 25.73
C GLN A 149 -27.41 32.07 26.57
N SER A 150 -27.99 33.15 26.05
CA SER A 150 -28.37 34.34 26.79
C SER A 150 -29.47 33.97 27.80
N SER A 151 -29.18 34.13 29.09
CA SER A 151 -30.21 34.18 30.13
C SER A 151 -30.36 35.63 30.54
N ASP A 152 -31.51 36.19 30.19
CA ASP A 152 -32.04 37.44 30.73
C ASP A 152 -32.29 37.28 32.23
N SER A 153 -31.85 38.25 33.02
CA SER A 153 -32.44 38.68 34.30
C SER A 153 -31.92 40.07 34.66
#